data_AF-A0AAW2HGF3-F1
#
_entry.id   AF-A0AAW2HGF3-F1
#
_cell.length_a   1.000
_cell.length_b   1.000
_cell.length_c   1.000
_cell.angle_alpha   90.00
_cell.angle_beta   90.00
_cell.angle_gamma   90.00
#
_symmetry.space_group_name_H-M   'P 1'
#
loop_
_entity.id
_entity.type
_entity.pdbx_description
1 polymer ?
#
loop_
_entity_poly.entity_id
_entity_poly.type
_entity_poly.pdbx_seq_one_letter_code
_entity_poly.pdbx_strand_id
1 'polypeptide(L)'
;MRDLYIKNGQGFVVVYSLTSHQTFQDIKTMKDLITRVKGTERVPLLLVANKVDLDHQREVTHSEGSGLAQQWGCPFIEASAKQRTNVNEMFAEIVREMNFTPDSEKKTYCCCTLL
;
A
#
# COMPACT_ATOMS: atom_id res chain seq x y z
N MET A 1 18.97 -0.68 -13.95
CA MET A 1 18.59 0.63 -13.37
C MET A 1 17.45 0.54 -12.37
N ARG A 2 16.35 -0.17 -12.64
CA ARG A 2 15.20 -0.33 -11.70
C ARG A 2 15.61 -0.93 -10.34
N ASP A 3 16.44 -1.96 -10.35
CA ASP A 3 16.87 -2.67 -9.14
C ASP A 3 17.63 -1.76 -8.15
N LEU A 4 18.37 -0.75 -8.63
CA LEU A 4 19.06 0.20 -7.75
C LEU A 4 18.07 1.09 -6.98
N TYR A 5 17.01 1.56 -7.65
CA TYR A 5 15.96 2.34 -7.00
C TYR A 5 15.18 1.50 -5.98
N ILE A 6 14.91 0.23 -6.31
CA ILE A 6 14.28 -0.70 -5.36
C ILE A 6 15.22 -0.98 -4.18
N LYS A 7 16.51 -1.23 -4.44
CA LYS A 7 17.50 -1.49 -3.39
C LYS A 7 17.58 -0.33 -2.40
N ASN A 8 17.57 0.91 -2.86
CA ASN A 8 17.72 2.09 -2.02
C ASN A 8 16.38 2.65 -1.47
N GLY A 9 15.23 2.35 -2.09
CA GLY A 9 13.94 2.90 -1.68
C GLY A 9 13.45 2.36 -0.33
N GLN A 10 12.96 3.22 0.55
CA GLN A 10 12.55 2.84 1.92
C GLN A 10 11.07 2.46 2.04
N GLY A 11 10.24 2.92 1.09
CA GLY A 11 8.83 2.59 1.01
C GLY A 11 8.34 2.60 -0.44
N PHE A 12 7.30 1.82 -0.72
CA PHE A 12 6.80 1.58 -2.07
C PHE A 12 5.31 1.86 -2.14
N VAL A 13 4.92 2.75 -3.05
CA VAL A 13 3.53 2.93 -3.44
C VAL A 13 3.31 2.15 -4.73
N VAL A 14 2.52 1.08 -4.66
CA VAL A 14 2.20 0.22 -5.80
C VAL A 14 0.84 0.62 -6.32
N VAL A 15 0.80 1.15 -7.53
CA VAL A 15 -0.40 1.77 -8.11
C VAL A 15 -0.89 0.97 -9.30
N TYR A 16 -2.19 0.68 -9.33
CA TYR A 16 -2.88 0.20 -10.52
C TYR A 16 -4.01 1.16 -10.93
N SER A 17 -4.57 0.97 -12.12
CA SER A 17 -5.73 1.71 -12.61
C SER A 17 -6.97 0.88 -12.38
N LEU A 18 -7.98 1.38 -11.66
CA LEU A 18 -9.22 0.61 -11.45
C LEU A 18 -9.98 0.32 -12.75
N THR A 19 -9.70 1.07 -13.81
CA THR A 19 -10.24 0.90 -15.16
C THR A 19 -9.44 -0.06 -16.03
N SER A 20 -8.51 -0.84 -15.46
CA SER A 20 -7.69 -1.77 -16.24
C SER A 20 -7.29 -2.98 -15.40
N HIS A 21 -7.95 -4.10 -15.64
CA HIS A 21 -7.65 -5.36 -14.98
C HIS A 21 -6.21 -5.83 -15.27
N GLN A 22 -5.65 -5.51 -16.45
CA GLN A 22 -4.25 -5.81 -16.77
C GLN A 22 -3.29 -5.16 -15.77
N THR A 23 -3.47 -3.87 -15.46
CA THR A 23 -2.58 -3.18 -14.51
C THR A 23 -2.67 -3.79 -13.11
N PHE A 24 -3.81 -4.36 -12.74
CA PHE A 24 -4.00 -5.08 -11.47
C PHE A 24 -3.27 -6.43 -11.43
N GLN A 25 -3.05 -7.07 -12.58
CA GLN A 25 -2.20 -8.26 -12.65
C GLN A 25 -0.72 -7.87 -12.62
N ASP A 26 -0.33 -6.81 -13.34
CA ASP A 26 1.07 -6.36 -13.44
C ASP A 26 1.68 -5.97 -12.09
N ILE A 27 0.88 -5.38 -11.20
CA ILE A 27 1.35 -5.00 -9.86
C ILE A 27 1.75 -6.19 -8.99
N LYS A 28 1.24 -7.40 -9.26
CA LYS A 28 1.63 -8.62 -8.53
C LYS A 28 3.07 -8.98 -8.85
N THR A 29 3.43 -8.96 -10.14
CA THR A 29 4.81 -9.14 -10.59
C THR A 29 5.73 -8.03 -10.06
N MET A 30 5.23 -6.79 -9.94
CA MET A 30 5.98 -5.69 -9.33
C MET A 30 6.25 -5.95 -7.84
N LYS A 31 5.27 -6.43 -7.07
CA LYS A 31 5.45 -6.81 -5.65
C LYS A 31 6.52 -7.87 -5.51
N ASP A 32 6.46 -8.93 -6.33
CA ASP A 32 7.45 -10.01 -6.29
C ASP A 32 8.86 -9.52 -6.60
N LEU A 33 9.00 -8.58 -7.54
CA LEU A 33 10.27 -7.94 -7.85
C LEU A 33 10.80 -7.13 -6.66
N ILE A 34 9.95 -6.34 -5.99
CA ILE A 34 10.32 -5.56 -4.81
C ILE A 34 10.81 -6.47 -3.69
N THR A 35 10.03 -7.49 -3.33
CA THR A 35 10.37 -8.48 -2.32
C THR A 35 11.70 -9.17 -2.62
N ARG A 36 11.90 -9.62 -3.87
CA ARG A 36 13.14 -10.29 -4.29
C ARG A 36 14.37 -9.40 -4.17
N VAL A 37 14.28 -8.13 -4.60
CA VAL A 37 15.42 -7.19 -4.55
C VAL A 37 15.69 -6.74 -3.11
N LYS A 38 14.65 -6.60 -2.28
CA LYS A 38 14.80 -6.26 -0.86
C LYS A 38 15.32 -7.40 0.01
N GLY A 39 15.06 -8.65 -0.39
CA GLY A 39 15.46 -9.82 0.38
C GLY A 39 14.69 -9.99 1.70
N THR A 40 13.53 -9.34 1.82
CA THR A 40 12.62 -9.45 2.98
C THR A 40 11.18 -9.34 2.51
N GLU A 41 10.28 -10.08 3.15
CA GLU A 41 8.84 -9.97 2.91
C GLU A 41 8.25 -8.70 3.54
N ARG A 42 8.88 -8.17 4.60
CA ARG A 42 8.38 -7.00 5.31
C ARG A 42 8.98 -5.72 4.74
N VAL A 43 8.38 -5.25 3.65
CA VAL A 43 8.72 -3.99 2.98
C VAL A 43 7.57 -3.01 3.19
N PRO A 44 7.81 -1.76 3.67
CA PRO A 44 6.77 -0.74 3.75
C PRO A 44 6.15 -0.52 2.37
N LEU A 45 4.89 -0.90 2.23
CA LEU A 45 4.19 -0.94 0.95
C LEU A 45 2.77 -0.40 1.15
N LEU A 46 2.29 0.35 0.16
CA LEU A 46 0.92 0.84 0.09
C LEU A 46 0.35 0.46 -1.28
N LEU A 47 -0.80 -0.22 -1.30
CA LEU A 47 -1.52 -0.53 -2.53
C LEU A 47 -2.51 0.59 -2.86
N VAL A 48 -2.49 1.07 -4.10
CA VAL A 48 -3.35 2.19 -4.54
C VAL A 48 -4.12 1.83 -5.80
N ALA A 49 -5.45 1.95 -5.72
CA ALA A 49 -6.32 1.95 -6.89
C ALA A 49 -6.51 3.38 -7.38
N ASN A 50 -5.88 3.74 -8.50
CA ASN A 50 -5.97 5.09 -9.06
C ASN A 50 -7.12 5.21 -10.07
N LYS A 51 -7.50 6.45 -10.37
CA LYS A 51 -8.56 6.87 -11.29
C LYS A 51 -9.97 6.61 -10.79
N VAL A 52 -10.23 6.83 -9.50
CA VAL A 52 -11.60 6.73 -8.93
C VAL A 52 -12.61 7.67 -9.57
N ASP A 53 -12.14 8.73 -10.23
CA ASP A 53 -12.99 9.61 -11.04
C ASP A 53 -13.64 8.91 -12.23
N LEU A 54 -13.17 7.72 -12.61
CA LEU A 54 -13.69 6.89 -13.69
C LEU A 54 -14.42 5.64 -13.18
N ASP A 55 -15.13 5.73 -12.06
CA ASP A 55 -15.84 4.60 -11.44
C ASP A 55 -16.83 3.89 -12.39
N HIS A 56 -17.43 4.64 -13.32
CA HIS A 56 -18.29 4.09 -14.38
C HIS A 56 -17.57 3.18 -15.39
N GLN A 57 -16.24 3.20 -15.42
CA GLN A 57 -15.37 2.33 -16.23
C GLN A 57 -14.62 1.32 -15.36
N ARG A 58 -15.08 1.05 -14.13
CA ARG A 58 -14.41 0.16 -13.20
C ARG A 58 -14.38 -1.27 -13.72
N GLU A 59 -13.17 -1.82 -13.81
CA GLU A 59 -12.89 -3.22 -14.12
C GLU A 59 -12.43 -4.01 -12.89
N VAL A 60 -11.94 -3.31 -11.85
CA VAL A 60 -11.48 -3.91 -10.59
C VAL A 60 -12.28 -3.35 -9.44
N THR A 61 -12.99 -4.23 -8.75
CA THR A 61 -13.83 -3.87 -7.61
C THR A 61 -13.00 -3.45 -6.40
N HIS A 62 -13.60 -2.64 -5.53
CA HIS A 62 -12.99 -2.30 -4.24
C HIS A 62 -12.67 -3.57 -3.43
N SER A 63 -13.54 -4.58 -3.48
CA SER A 63 -13.34 -5.87 -2.78
C SER A 63 -12.10 -6.61 -3.27
N GLU A 64 -11.86 -6.67 -4.59
CA GLU A 64 -10.65 -7.28 -5.16
C GLU A 64 -9.38 -6.54 -4.73
N GLY A 65 -9.40 -5.20 -4.79
CA GLY A 65 -8.27 -4.37 -4.35
C GLY A 65 -7.97 -4.55 -2.86
N SER A 66 -9.00 -4.44 -2.02
CA SER A 66 -8.90 -4.62 -0.57
C SER A 66 -8.46 -6.04 -0.18
N GLY A 67 -8.97 -7.07 -0.86
CA GLY A 67 -8.58 -8.46 -0.62
C GLY A 67 -7.12 -8.73 -0.98
N LEU A 68 -6.63 -8.14 -2.08
CA LEU A 68 -5.22 -8.22 -2.45
C LEU A 68 -4.33 -7.51 -1.42
N ALA A 69 -4.73 -6.34 -0.94
CA ALA A 69 -3.98 -5.62 0.09
C ALA A 69 -3.90 -6.41 1.41
N GLN A 70 -5.01 -7.03 1.80
CA GLN A 70 -5.04 -7.91 2.97
C GLN A 70 -4.11 -9.12 2.80
N GLN A 71 -4.09 -9.73 1.61
CA GLN A 71 -3.16 -10.82 1.30
C GLN A 71 -1.70 -10.36 1.38
N TRP A 72 -1.41 -9.12 1.01
CA TRP A 72 -0.07 -8.55 1.08
C TRP A 72 0.29 -7.99 2.47
N GLY A 73 -0.68 -7.89 3.38
CA GLY A 73 -0.50 -7.30 4.69
C GLY A 73 -0.16 -5.81 4.64
N CYS A 74 -0.73 -5.07 3.67
CA CYS A 74 -0.47 -3.64 3.47
C CYS A 74 -1.77 -2.82 3.44
N PRO A 75 -1.71 -1.50 3.71
CA PRO A 75 -2.86 -0.63 3.55
C PRO A 75 -3.32 -0.51 2.08
N PHE A 76 -4.59 -0.14 1.90
CA PHE A 76 -5.23 0.06 0.60
C PHE A 76 -5.90 1.43 0.54
N ILE A 77 -5.65 2.18 -0.54
CA ILE A 77 -6.30 3.48 -0.79
C ILE A 77 -6.80 3.53 -2.22
N GLU A 78 -8.05 3.96 -2.41
CA GLU A 78 -8.52 4.40 -3.73
C GLU A 78 -8.30 5.91 -3.90
N ALA A 79 -7.71 6.34 -5.03
CA ALA A 79 -7.30 7.72 -5.26
C ALA A 79 -7.61 8.21 -6.68
N SER A 80 -7.71 9.52 -6.86
CA SER A 80 -7.74 10.15 -8.19
C SER A 80 -6.68 11.23 -8.23
N ALA A 81 -5.64 11.00 -9.03
CA ALA A 81 -4.67 12.05 -9.33
C ALA A 81 -5.32 13.26 -10.04
N LYS A 82 -6.36 13.02 -10.86
CA LYS A 82 -7.06 14.06 -11.62
C LYS A 82 -7.88 14.98 -10.71
N GLN A 83 -8.65 14.40 -9.79
CA GLN A 83 -9.50 15.14 -8.85
C GLN A 83 -8.80 15.49 -7.54
N ARG A 84 -7.54 15.05 -7.36
CA ARG A 84 -6.76 15.16 -6.13
C ARG A 84 -7.38 14.44 -4.93
N THR A 85 -8.28 13.49 -5.18
CA THR A 85 -8.90 12.65 -4.15
C THR A 85 -7.86 11.71 -3.55
N ASN A 86 -7.70 11.74 -2.22
CA ASN A 86 -6.83 10.88 -1.41
C ASN A 86 -5.33 10.93 -1.77
N VAL A 87 -4.88 11.90 -2.57
CA VAL A 87 -3.46 12.01 -2.96
C VAL A 87 -2.59 12.32 -1.73
N ASN A 88 -2.99 13.28 -0.90
CA ASN A 88 -2.24 13.64 0.31
C ASN A 88 -2.27 12.51 1.34
N GLU A 89 -3.42 11.87 1.51
CA GLU A 89 -3.60 10.74 2.43
C GLU A 89 -2.71 9.56 2.04
N MET A 90 -2.63 9.23 0.75
CA MET A 90 -1.72 8.20 0.23
C MET A 90 -0.26 8.47 0.60
N PHE A 91 0.22 9.71 0.43
CA PHE A 91 1.60 10.05 0.79
C PHE A 91 1.82 10.06 2.31
N ALA A 92 0.84 10.51 3.09
CA ALA A 92 0.91 10.43 4.54
C ALA A 92 0.95 8.96 5.02
N GLU A 93 0.17 8.08 4.40
CA GLU A 93 0.07 6.67 4.76
C GLU A 93 1.38 5.91 4.54
N ILE A 94 2.02 6.08 3.38
CA ILE A 94 3.29 5.41 3.14
C ILE A 94 4.38 5.91 4.09
N VAL A 95 4.35 7.18 4.48
CA VAL A 95 5.27 7.72 5.50
C VAL A 95 4.99 7.11 6.87
N ARG A 96 3.71 6.93 7.25
CA ARG A 96 3.35 6.22 8.49
C ARG A 96 3.87 4.79 8.49
N GLU A 97 3.68 4.06 7.39
CA GLU A 97 4.18 2.67 7.29
C GLU A 97 5.71 2.59 7.36
N MET A 98 6.43 3.50 6.70
CA MET A 98 7.89 3.54 6.80
C MET A 98 8.40 3.79 8.23
N ASN A 99 7.64 4.53 9.03
CA ASN A 99 7.98 4.85 10.42
C ASN A 99 7.49 3.78 11.41
N PHE A 100 6.67 2.83 10.98
CA PHE A 100 6.14 1.78 11.84
C PHE A 100 7.22 0.73 12.14
N THR A 101 7.81 0.81 13.33
CA THR A 101 8.64 -0.26 13.87
C THR A 101 7.76 -1.21 14.72
N PRO A 102 7.87 -2.54 14.55
CA PRO A 102 7.14 -3.50 15.38
C PRO A 102 7.48 -3.42 16.88
N ASP A 103 8.48 -2.65 17.30
CA ASP A 103 8.91 -2.52 18.69
C ASP A 103 8.03 -1.57 19.53
N SER A 104 6.95 -1.00 18.97
CA SER A 104 6.08 -0.07 19.71
C SER A 104 4.91 -0.73 20.45
N GLU A 105 4.73 -2.05 20.36
CA GLU A 105 3.79 -2.78 21.23
C GLU A 105 4.45 -3.15 22.56
N LYS A 106 4.43 -2.22 23.52
CA LYS A 106 4.27 -2.49 24.97
C LYS A 106 4.24 -1.19 25.76
N LYS A 107 3.02 -0.76 26.13
CA LYS A 107 2.63 -0.41 27.51
C LYS A 107 1.14 -0.05 27.50
N THR A 108 0.29 -1.08 27.42
CA THR A 108 -1.02 -0.98 28.04
C THR A 108 -0.76 -0.83 29.53
N TYR A 109 -0.79 0.40 30.03
CA TYR A 109 -0.88 0.63 31.47
C TYR A 109 -2.24 0.05 31.90
N CYS A 110 -2.19 -1.17 32.45
CA CYS A 110 -3.28 -1.73 33.22
C CYS A 110 -3.47 -0.84 34.46
N CYS A 111 -4.27 0.20 34.32
CA CYS A 111 -4.68 1.07 35.43
C CYS A 111 -5.90 0.46 36.13
N CYS A 112 -5.75 -0.74 36.68
CA CYS A 112 -6.69 -1.34 37.62
C CYS A 112 -5.93 -2.04 38.74
N THR A 113 -5.23 -1.25 39.56
CA THR A 113 -5.00 -1.57 40.97
C THR A 113 -4.95 -0.24 41.73
N LEU A 114 -5.63 -0.19 42.88
CA LEU A 114 -5.85 0.94 43.80
C LEU A 114 -7.07 1.81 43.49
N LEU A 115 -8.28 1.32 43.81
CA LEU A 115 -8.92 1.49 45.13
C LEU A 115 -10.13 0.57 45.26
#